data_AF-A0A660QRB6-F1
#
_entry.id   AF-A0A660QRB6-F1
#
_cell.length_a   1.000
_cell.length_b   1.000
_cell.length_c   1.000
_cell.angle_alpha   90.00
_cell.angle_beta   90.00
_cell.angle_gamma   90.00
#
_symmetry.space_group_name_H-M   'P 1'
#
loop_
_entity.id
_entity.type
_entity.pdbx_description
1 polymer ?
#
loop_
_entity_poly.entity_id
_entity_poly.type
_entity_poly.pdbx_seq_one_letter_code
_entity_poly.pdbx_strand_id
1 'polypeptide(L)'
;AAYTNKNYRLVQNEVVQKLLKEDKPLLGFFKGNSFKMNMGMNLEKAKKTKYVILKGWIEENSLRFDVLQRIDGNFEKYESDSSYMRSIPYAGNYFLGVSVSGGMEAARKVTEWFSGKSEEVERFAGIMRDILEKSMGKVYIVGEINQETTINFVALFNAVERNPIEDILRKYGKVEDDTRIMEIANTKLRFFWRGDRLVMTNLTRQEYDRIFGRGKLSDDPAYTYMTEKCGVKKDVLRIYVDLGDIIEKMVGIKVSSKLLFIQYYDDGFFKYRLEVM
;
A
#
# COMPACT_ATOMS: atom_id res chain seq x y z
N ALA A 1 9.27 35.60 19.98
CA ALA A 1 10.59 35.36 19.37
C ALA A 1 10.72 36.23 18.13
N ALA A 2 11.81 37.00 17.98
CA ALA A 2 11.98 37.93 16.87
C ALA A 2 12.17 37.18 15.54
N TYR A 3 11.34 37.50 14.54
CA TYR A 3 11.42 36.92 13.19
C TYR A 3 12.64 37.48 12.46
N THR A 4 13.59 36.63 12.08
CA THR A 4 14.66 37.02 11.15
C THR A 4 14.09 37.30 9.75
N ASN A 5 14.79 38.10 8.94
CA ASN A 5 14.35 38.53 7.60
C ASN A 5 13.93 37.38 6.65
N LYS A 6 14.46 36.16 6.84
CA LYS A 6 14.03 34.95 6.10
C LYS A 6 12.67 34.41 6.57
N ASN A 7 12.38 34.48 7.86
CA ASN A 7 11.11 34.03 8.42
C ASN A 7 9.96 34.99 8.03
N TYR A 8 10.24 36.29 7.90
CA TYR A 8 9.26 37.28 7.46
C TYR A 8 8.71 36.98 6.05
N ARG A 9 9.58 36.60 5.09
CA ARG A 9 9.16 36.19 3.72
C ARG A 9 8.37 34.88 3.69
N LEU A 10 8.59 33.99 4.64
CA LEU A 10 7.85 32.72 4.77
C LEU A 10 6.44 32.97 5.31
N VAL A 11 6.31 33.83 6.32
CA VAL A 11 5.02 34.21 6.90
C VAL A 11 4.18 34.98 5.88
N GLN A 12 4.77 35.72 4.93
CA GLN A 12 4.00 36.37 3.84
C GLN A 12 3.48 35.41 2.76
N ASN A 13 3.86 34.13 2.78
CA ASN A 13 3.35 33.16 1.81
C ASN A 13 1.86 32.88 2.05
N GLU A 14 1.02 33.02 1.02
CA GLU A 14 -0.44 32.82 1.14
C GLU A 14 -0.83 31.43 1.66
N VAL A 15 -0.08 30.38 1.29
CA VAL A 15 -0.33 29.02 1.79
C VAL A 15 -0.04 28.93 3.28
N VAL A 16 1.05 29.55 3.74
CA VAL A 16 1.40 29.61 5.17
C VAL A 16 0.36 30.42 5.94
N GLN A 17 -0.10 31.55 5.41
CA GLN A 17 -1.16 32.35 6.03
C GLN A 17 -2.48 31.60 6.16
N LYS A 18 -2.85 30.80 5.16
CA LYS A 18 -4.02 29.92 5.26
C LYS A 18 -3.81 28.83 6.30
N LEU A 19 -2.63 28.20 6.33
CA LEU A 19 -2.30 27.14 7.27
C LEU A 19 -2.33 27.62 8.72
N LEU A 20 -1.79 28.81 9.01
CA LEU A 20 -1.77 29.40 10.35
C LEU A 20 -3.17 29.74 10.90
N LYS A 21 -4.21 29.75 10.05
CA LYS A 21 -5.60 29.92 10.47
C LYS A 21 -6.30 28.60 10.82
N GLU A 22 -5.65 27.47 10.54
CA GLU A 22 -6.21 26.16 10.88
C GLU A 22 -5.98 25.86 12.35
N ASP A 23 -7.04 25.39 13.02
CA ASP A 23 -6.96 24.92 14.40
C ASP A 23 -6.49 23.46 14.43
N LYS A 24 -5.17 23.26 14.28
CA LYS A 24 -4.53 21.95 14.32
C LYS A 24 -3.26 22.00 15.18
N PRO A 25 -3.04 21.02 16.09
CA PRO A 25 -1.90 21.02 17.01
C PRO A 25 -0.53 20.96 16.33
N LEU A 26 -0.44 20.26 15.19
CA LEU A 26 0.80 20.14 14.44
C LEU A 26 0.59 20.63 13.00
N LEU A 27 1.35 21.67 12.63
CA LEU A 27 1.35 22.24 11.30
C LEU A 27 2.80 22.37 10.81
N GLY A 28 3.07 21.91 9.60
CA GLY A 28 4.37 22.00 8.95
C GLY A 28 4.23 22.50 7.52
N PHE A 29 5.17 23.34 7.09
CA PHE A 29 5.28 23.80 5.71
C PHE A 29 6.73 23.66 5.23
N PHE A 30 6.90 22.97 4.11
CA PHE A 30 8.19 22.72 3.48
C PHE A 30 8.17 23.28 2.06
N LYS A 31 9.12 24.16 1.73
CA LYS A 31 9.18 24.79 0.41
C LYS A 31 9.98 23.92 -0.55
N GLY A 32 9.42 23.69 -1.74
CA GLY A 32 10.13 23.02 -2.81
C GLY A 32 10.42 21.56 -2.48
N ASN A 33 11.68 21.16 -2.69
CA ASN A 33 12.18 19.80 -2.47
C ASN A 33 12.78 19.57 -1.07
N SER A 34 12.63 20.51 -0.12
CA SER A 34 13.22 20.38 1.21
C SER A 34 12.66 19.20 2.02
N PHE A 35 11.47 18.73 1.64
CA PHE A 35 10.87 17.50 2.12
C PHE A 35 10.09 16.86 0.97
N LYS A 36 10.18 15.54 0.84
CA LYS A 36 9.41 14.75 -0.12
C LYS A 36 9.06 13.41 0.47
N MET A 37 7.82 12.98 0.25
CA MET A 37 7.43 11.59 0.45
C MET A 37 7.28 10.91 -0.90
N ASN A 38 7.85 9.72 -1.01
CA ASN A 38 7.84 8.86 -2.20
C ASN A 38 7.45 7.43 -1.79
N MET A 39 6.21 7.24 -1.36
CA MET A 39 5.64 5.91 -1.09
C MET A 39 4.81 5.46 -2.29
N GLY A 40 4.68 4.15 -2.54
CA GLY A 40 3.76 3.53 -3.51
C GLY A 40 3.99 3.80 -5.01
N MET A 41 4.66 4.91 -5.37
CA MET A 41 4.93 5.34 -6.72
C MET A 41 6.26 6.09 -6.80
N ASN A 42 6.84 6.13 -8.00
CA ASN A 42 7.97 7.00 -8.27
C ASN A 42 7.49 8.41 -8.68
N LEU A 43 7.55 9.34 -7.74
CA LEU A 43 7.31 10.76 -7.99
C LEU A 43 8.52 11.49 -8.54
N GLU A 44 9.65 10.81 -8.79
CA GLU A 44 10.82 11.44 -9.43
C GLU A 44 10.53 11.88 -10.86
N LYS A 45 9.57 11.24 -11.53
CA LYS A 45 9.05 11.70 -12.83
C LYS A 45 8.10 12.91 -12.70
N ALA A 46 7.61 13.21 -11.50
CA ALA A 46 6.83 14.42 -11.28
C ALA A 46 7.75 15.65 -11.38
N LYS A 47 7.28 16.69 -12.09
CA LYS A 47 7.97 17.98 -12.07
C LYS A 47 8.06 18.46 -10.61
N LYS A 48 9.19 19.12 -10.30
CA LYS A 48 9.59 19.71 -9.02
C LYS A 48 8.43 19.92 -8.03
N THR A 49 8.52 19.31 -6.84
CA THR A 49 7.61 19.59 -5.73
C THR A 49 7.58 21.09 -5.47
N LYS A 50 6.38 21.70 -5.48
CA LYS A 50 6.22 23.13 -5.23
C LYS A 50 6.35 23.43 -3.74
N TYR A 51 5.62 22.67 -2.92
CA TYR A 51 5.69 22.70 -1.48
C TYR A 51 5.01 21.46 -0.89
N VAL A 52 5.24 21.22 0.40
CA VAL A 52 4.56 20.19 1.19
C VAL A 52 3.95 20.81 2.43
N ILE A 53 2.73 20.42 2.75
CA ILE A 53 2.05 20.75 4.00
C ILE A 53 1.97 19.47 4.83
N LEU A 54 2.28 19.55 6.12
CA LEU A 54 2.04 18.50 7.09
C LEU A 54 1.02 19.00 8.11
N LYS A 55 0.02 18.19 8.42
CA LYS A 55 -1.00 18.46 9.42
C LYS A 55 -1.08 17.25 10.34
N GLY A 56 -1.08 17.46 11.65
CA GLY A 56 -1.25 16.41 12.65
C GLY A 56 -2.23 16.84 13.73
N TRP A 57 -3.15 15.96 14.09
CA TRP A 57 -4.15 16.22 15.13
C TRP A 57 -4.68 14.92 15.72
N ILE A 58 -5.25 15.04 16.91
CA ILE A 58 -6.01 13.98 17.56
C ILE A 58 -7.47 14.13 17.13
N GLU A 59 -8.08 13.05 16.68
CA GLU A 59 -9.48 12.98 16.25
C GLU A 59 -10.16 11.86 17.06
N GLU A 60 -10.96 12.23 18.06
CA GLU A 60 -11.58 11.28 19.01
C GLU A 60 -10.52 10.34 19.64
N ASN A 61 -10.44 9.10 19.15
CA ASN A 61 -9.54 8.05 19.64
C ASN A 61 -8.37 7.75 18.69
N SER A 62 -8.15 8.55 17.64
CA SER A 62 -7.05 8.32 16.70
C SER A 62 -6.13 9.53 16.56
N LEU A 63 -4.85 9.27 16.34
CA LEU A 63 -3.86 10.25 15.94
C LEU A 63 -3.78 10.24 14.40
N ARG A 64 -4.10 11.37 13.78
CA ARG A 64 -4.13 11.51 12.33
C ARG A 64 -3.05 12.48 11.84
N PHE A 65 -2.38 12.11 10.75
CA PHE A 65 -1.50 12.96 9.99
C PHE A 65 -1.90 12.99 8.52
N ASP A 66 -1.99 14.19 7.96
CA ASP A 66 -2.11 14.41 6.52
C ASP A 66 -0.85 15.12 6.01
N VAL A 67 -0.24 14.56 4.97
CA VAL A 67 0.85 15.20 4.23
C VAL A 67 0.36 15.49 2.82
N LEU A 68 0.32 16.77 2.46
CA LEU A 68 -0.17 17.26 1.18
C LEU A 68 1.02 17.78 0.36
N GLN A 69 1.42 17.04 -0.65
CA GLN A 69 2.56 17.35 -1.50
C GLN A 69 2.08 17.93 -2.83
N ARG A 70 2.23 19.25 -3.03
CA ARG A 70 1.87 19.93 -4.28
C ARG A 70 2.90 19.62 -5.35
N ILE A 71 2.45 19.00 -6.43
CA ILE A 71 3.31 18.67 -7.57
C ILE A 71 2.66 19.11 -8.87
N ASP A 72 3.48 19.28 -9.90
CA ASP A 72 3.01 19.57 -11.25
C ASP A 72 2.93 18.28 -12.07
N GLY A 73 1.73 17.95 -12.54
CA GLY A 73 1.46 16.81 -13.42
C GLY A 73 0.03 16.29 -13.27
N ASN A 74 -0.31 15.26 -14.05
CA ASN A 74 -1.57 14.53 -13.89
C ASN A 74 -1.25 13.10 -13.43
N PHE A 75 -1.77 12.72 -12.26
CA PHE A 75 -1.54 11.42 -11.63
C PHE A 75 -2.81 10.63 -11.36
N GLU A 76 -3.97 11.10 -11.81
CA GLU A 76 -5.25 10.40 -11.64
C GLU A 76 -5.23 9.01 -12.28
N LYS A 77 -4.46 8.83 -13.36
CA LYS A 77 -4.26 7.53 -14.04
C LYS A 77 -3.63 6.44 -13.15
N TYR A 78 -3.03 6.83 -12.02
CA TYR A 78 -2.40 5.89 -11.10
C TYR A 78 -3.34 5.44 -9.98
N GLU A 79 -4.50 6.06 -9.86
CA GLU A 79 -5.49 5.71 -8.86
C GLU A 79 -6.44 4.63 -9.39
N SER A 80 -6.84 3.75 -8.48
CA SER A 80 -7.85 2.73 -8.76
C SER A 80 -8.94 2.78 -7.72
N ASP A 81 -10.15 2.36 -8.09
CA ASP A 81 -11.28 2.26 -7.18
C ASP A 81 -10.96 1.33 -6.01
N SER A 82 -11.35 1.73 -4.81
CA SER A 82 -11.05 1.04 -3.54
C SER A 82 -12.30 0.45 -2.88
N SER A 83 -13.47 0.56 -3.49
CA SER A 83 -14.73 0.07 -2.90
C SER A 83 -14.70 -1.44 -2.67
N TYR A 84 -14.08 -2.19 -3.59
CA TYR A 84 -13.94 -3.64 -3.51
C TYR A 84 -13.04 -4.13 -2.36
N MET A 85 -12.22 -3.24 -1.75
CA MET A 85 -11.34 -3.62 -0.63
C MET A 85 -12.11 -4.20 0.56
N ARG A 86 -13.32 -3.71 0.80
CA ARG A 86 -14.19 -4.22 1.88
C ARG A 86 -14.47 -5.71 1.76
N SER A 87 -14.53 -6.23 0.54
CA SER A 87 -14.82 -7.64 0.25
C SER A 87 -13.59 -8.56 0.26
N ILE A 88 -12.38 -8.01 0.45
CA ILE A 88 -11.15 -8.78 0.33
C ILE A 88 -11.03 -9.74 1.51
N PRO A 89 -10.77 -11.04 1.26
CA PRO A 89 -10.43 -11.99 2.29
C PRO A 89 -9.34 -11.45 3.21
N TYR A 90 -9.58 -11.46 4.52
CA TYR A 90 -8.65 -10.95 5.50
C TYR A 90 -8.60 -11.88 6.71
N ALA A 91 -7.39 -12.33 7.01
CA ALA A 91 -7.08 -13.13 8.17
C ALA A 91 -5.60 -12.90 8.47
N GLY A 92 -5.32 -12.12 9.51
CA GLY A 92 -3.97 -11.74 9.88
C GLY A 92 -3.89 -10.30 10.33
N ASN A 93 -2.72 -9.71 10.19
CA ASN A 93 -2.36 -8.44 10.81
C ASN A 93 -1.80 -7.41 9.83
N TYR A 94 -1.78 -7.71 8.53
CA TYR A 94 -1.52 -6.68 7.53
C TYR A 94 -2.34 -6.89 6.24
N PHE A 95 -2.72 -5.75 5.66
CA PHE A 95 -3.38 -5.62 4.38
C PHE A 95 -2.70 -4.50 3.59
N LEU A 96 -2.54 -4.72 2.30
CA LEU A 96 -1.98 -3.79 1.33
C LEU A 96 -2.84 -3.85 0.07
N GLY A 97 -3.38 -2.73 -0.38
CA GLY A 97 -4.06 -2.58 -1.65
C GLY A 97 -3.36 -1.54 -2.50
N VAL A 98 -2.78 -1.95 -3.62
CA VAL A 98 -2.04 -1.06 -4.54
C VAL A 98 -2.67 -1.10 -5.92
N SER A 99 -2.77 0.05 -6.60
CA SER A 99 -3.16 0.07 -8.01
C SER A 99 -2.19 -0.74 -8.85
N VAL A 100 -2.66 -1.35 -9.94
CA VAL A 100 -1.78 -2.12 -10.83
C VAL A 100 -0.61 -1.27 -11.33
N SER A 101 -0.86 0.00 -11.66
CA SER A 101 0.18 0.94 -12.09
C SER A 101 1.18 1.27 -10.97
N GLY A 102 0.74 1.40 -9.71
CA GLY A 102 1.63 1.49 -8.55
C GLY A 102 2.42 0.20 -8.31
N GLY A 103 1.79 -0.96 -8.47
CA GLY A 103 2.44 -2.27 -8.37
C GLY A 103 3.53 -2.48 -9.42
N MET A 104 3.28 -2.06 -10.67
CA MET A 104 4.28 -2.10 -11.75
C MET A 104 5.50 -1.24 -11.42
N GLU A 105 5.27 -0.06 -10.83
CA GLU A 105 6.35 0.84 -10.43
C GLU A 105 7.16 0.27 -9.25
N ALA A 106 6.50 -0.41 -8.30
CA ALA A 106 7.18 -1.13 -7.23
C ALA A 106 8.03 -2.29 -7.77
N ALA A 107 7.48 -3.12 -8.66
CA ALA A 107 8.22 -4.21 -9.31
C ALA A 107 9.46 -3.67 -10.06
N ARG A 108 9.31 -2.57 -10.80
CA ARG A 108 10.42 -1.88 -11.49
C ARG A 108 11.53 -1.47 -10.53
N LYS A 109 11.19 -0.82 -9.41
CA LYS A 109 12.18 -0.40 -8.38
C LYS A 109 12.90 -1.59 -7.76
N VAL A 110 12.19 -2.68 -7.47
CA VAL A 110 12.80 -3.91 -6.97
C VAL A 110 13.81 -4.43 -7.99
N THR A 111 13.45 -4.54 -9.27
CA THR A 111 14.41 -4.93 -10.33
C THR A 111 15.64 -4.01 -10.36
N GLU A 112 15.48 -2.69 -10.23
CA GLU A 112 16.59 -1.73 -10.20
C GLU A 112 17.54 -1.95 -9.02
N TRP A 113 17.01 -2.21 -7.82
CA TRP A 113 17.82 -2.41 -6.61
C TRP A 113 18.66 -3.69 -6.65
N PHE A 114 18.11 -4.73 -7.28
CA PHE A 114 18.70 -6.06 -7.37
C PHE A 114 19.41 -6.33 -8.70
N SER A 115 19.42 -5.35 -9.62
CA SER A 115 20.08 -5.47 -10.91
C SER A 115 21.56 -5.85 -10.76
N GLY A 116 21.95 -6.98 -11.33
CA GLY A 116 23.29 -7.54 -11.27
C GLY A 116 23.67 -8.14 -9.92
N LYS A 117 22.71 -8.28 -8.98
CA LYS A 117 22.93 -8.80 -7.62
C LYS A 117 22.15 -10.09 -7.34
N SER A 118 21.00 -10.31 -7.98
CA SER A 118 20.22 -11.53 -7.81
C SER A 118 19.34 -11.81 -9.02
N GLU A 119 19.73 -12.80 -9.83
CA GLU A 119 18.96 -13.25 -10.99
C GLU A 119 17.57 -13.78 -10.60
N GLU A 120 17.45 -14.45 -9.45
CA GLU A 120 16.17 -14.96 -8.96
C GLU A 120 15.19 -13.83 -8.62
N VAL A 121 15.66 -12.77 -7.96
CA VAL A 121 14.81 -11.62 -7.62
C VAL A 121 14.42 -10.85 -8.87
N GLU A 122 15.35 -10.68 -9.83
CA GLU A 122 15.04 -10.07 -11.12
C GLU A 122 14.00 -10.88 -11.90
N ARG A 123 14.16 -12.20 -11.96
CA ARG A 123 13.20 -13.13 -12.59
C ARG A 123 11.83 -13.03 -11.93
N PHE A 124 11.77 -13.03 -10.59
CA PHE A 124 10.52 -12.87 -9.85
C PHE A 124 9.85 -11.53 -10.18
N ALA A 125 10.60 -10.43 -10.12
CA ALA A 125 10.08 -9.11 -10.45
C ALA A 125 9.56 -9.03 -11.90
N GLY A 126 10.23 -9.71 -12.84
CA GLY A 126 9.77 -9.87 -14.23
C GLY A 126 8.43 -10.61 -14.32
N ILE A 127 8.30 -11.77 -13.68
CA ILE A 127 7.04 -12.54 -13.64
C ILE A 127 5.92 -11.70 -13.03
N MET A 128 6.20 -11.00 -11.93
CA MET A 128 5.24 -10.13 -11.27
C MET A 128 4.77 -8.99 -12.17
N ARG A 129 5.70 -8.36 -12.91
CA ARG A 129 5.35 -7.34 -13.91
C ARG A 129 4.46 -7.92 -15.00
N ASP A 130 4.79 -9.09 -15.54
CA ASP A 130 4.01 -9.72 -16.60
C ASP A 130 2.58 -10.08 -16.12
N ILE A 131 2.42 -10.54 -14.88
CA ILE A 131 1.10 -10.76 -14.25
C ILE A 131 0.35 -9.43 -14.06
N LEU A 132 1.04 -8.39 -13.57
CA LEU A 132 0.47 -7.05 -13.36
C LEU A 132 -0.03 -6.43 -14.67
N GLU A 133 0.70 -6.59 -15.77
CA GLU A 133 0.30 -6.12 -17.11
C GLU A 133 -0.98 -6.79 -17.63
N LYS A 134 -1.32 -7.97 -17.11
CA LYS A 134 -2.57 -8.70 -17.40
C LYS A 134 -3.62 -8.57 -16.30
N SER A 135 -3.40 -7.66 -15.35
CA SER A 135 -4.30 -7.39 -14.22
C SER A 135 -4.92 -6.00 -14.32
N MET A 136 -6.04 -5.78 -13.63
CA MET A 136 -6.72 -4.50 -13.59
C MET A 136 -7.09 -4.03 -12.18
N GLY A 137 -7.36 -2.73 -12.05
CA GLY A 137 -7.76 -2.11 -10.81
C GLY A 137 -6.64 -2.15 -9.77
N LYS A 138 -6.81 -2.98 -8.74
CA LYS A 138 -5.87 -3.12 -7.63
C LYS A 138 -5.42 -4.57 -7.45
N VAL A 139 -4.19 -4.70 -6.98
CA VAL A 139 -3.66 -5.93 -6.39
C VAL A 139 -3.73 -5.77 -4.88
N TYR A 140 -4.16 -6.84 -4.21
CA TYR A 140 -4.25 -6.89 -2.76
C TYR A 140 -3.23 -7.88 -2.23
N ILE A 141 -2.55 -7.53 -1.15
CA ILE A 141 -1.67 -8.42 -0.40
C ILE A 141 -2.19 -8.44 1.02
N VAL A 142 -2.52 -9.62 1.52
CA VAL A 142 -2.96 -9.84 2.90
C VAL A 142 -2.07 -10.89 3.53
N GLY A 143 -1.92 -10.81 4.84
CA GLY A 143 -1.10 -11.79 5.52
C GLY A 143 -1.05 -11.63 7.01
N GLU A 144 -0.26 -12.51 7.60
CA GLU A 144 -0.06 -12.64 9.03
C GLU A 144 1.42 -12.82 9.32
N ILE A 145 1.94 -11.98 10.21
CA ILE A 145 3.25 -12.17 10.84
C ILE A 145 3.04 -12.97 12.14
N ASN A 146 3.62 -14.17 12.22
CA ASN A 146 3.51 -15.06 13.38
C ASN A 146 4.78 -15.09 14.24
N GLN A 147 4.67 -15.64 15.45
CA GLN A 147 5.75 -15.69 16.46
C GLN A 147 7.03 -16.38 15.97
N GLU A 148 6.91 -17.32 15.03
CA GLU A 148 8.03 -18.14 14.52
C GLU A 148 8.72 -17.54 13.26
N THR A 149 8.59 -16.23 13.01
CA THR A 149 9.10 -15.53 11.81
C THR A 149 8.52 -15.99 10.47
N THR A 150 7.57 -16.93 10.49
CA THR A 150 6.83 -17.35 9.30
C THR A 150 5.87 -16.24 8.88
N ILE A 151 6.10 -15.69 7.69
CA ILE A 151 5.23 -14.69 7.07
C ILE A 151 4.27 -15.45 6.14
N ASN A 152 3.01 -15.55 6.54
CA ASN A 152 1.96 -16.03 5.66
C ASN A 152 1.47 -14.88 4.80
N PHE A 153 1.44 -15.04 3.49
CA PHE A 153 0.95 -14.00 2.60
C PHE A 153 0.08 -14.56 1.49
N VAL A 154 -0.85 -13.74 1.03
CA VAL A 154 -1.73 -13.99 -0.11
C VAL A 154 -1.77 -12.71 -0.93
N ALA A 155 -1.28 -12.77 -2.16
CA ALA A 155 -1.51 -11.74 -3.16
C ALA A 155 -2.69 -12.14 -4.07
N LEU A 156 -3.57 -11.18 -4.32
CA LEU A 156 -4.80 -11.33 -5.09
C LEU A 156 -4.75 -10.36 -6.26
N PHE A 157 -4.76 -10.90 -7.47
CA PHE A 157 -4.75 -10.15 -8.72
C PHE A 157 -6.12 -10.28 -9.39
N ASN A 158 -6.72 -9.17 -9.79
CA ASN A 158 -7.90 -9.21 -10.64
C ASN A 158 -7.43 -9.30 -12.09
N ALA A 159 -7.52 -10.49 -12.67
CA ALA A 159 -7.09 -10.72 -14.04
C ALA A 159 -8.04 -10.05 -15.03
N VAL A 160 -7.50 -9.46 -16.10
CA VAL A 160 -8.31 -9.04 -17.25
C VAL A 160 -8.81 -10.27 -18.01
N GLU A 161 -7.90 -11.22 -18.23
CA GLU A 161 -8.16 -12.51 -18.85
C GLU A 161 -7.34 -13.60 -18.18
N ARG A 162 -7.92 -14.80 -18.06
CA ARG A 162 -7.27 -15.94 -17.41
C ARG A 162 -6.13 -16.55 -18.25
N ASN A 163 -6.35 -16.75 -19.55
CA ASN A 163 -5.43 -17.50 -20.41
C ASN A 163 -4.02 -16.88 -20.50
N PRO A 164 -3.86 -15.56 -20.70
CA PRO A 164 -2.52 -14.95 -20.77
C PRO A 164 -1.70 -15.14 -19.49
N ILE A 165 -2.37 -15.13 -18.33
CA ILE A 165 -1.73 -15.38 -17.04
C ILE A 165 -1.35 -16.87 -16.92
N GLU A 166 -2.25 -17.78 -17.30
CA GLU A 166 -1.96 -19.22 -17.32
C GLU A 166 -0.73 -19.56 -18.17
N ASP A 167 -0.55 -18.88 -19.32
CA ASP A 167 0.64 -19.08 -20.17
C ASP A 167 1.94 -18.65 -19.47
N ILE A 168 1.90 -17.54 -18.73
CA ILE A 168 3.03 -17.11 -17.87
C ILE A 168 3.30 -18.17 -16.80
N LEU A 169 2.26 -18.63 -16.10
CA LEU A 169 2.40 -19.63 -15.04
C LEU A 169 2.90 -20.98 -15.57
N ARG A 170 2.51 -21.38 -16.78
CA ARG A 170 3.00 -22.59 -17.47
C ARG A 170 4.48 -22.48 -17.84
N LYS A 171 4.92 -21.30 -18.25
CA LYS A 171 6.31 -21.05 -18.63
C LYS A 171 7.27 -21.14 -17.44
N TYR A 172 6.83 -20.68 -16.26
CA TYR A 172 7.72 -20.54 -15.10
C TYR A 172 7.45 -21.50 -13.93
N GLY A 173 6.29 -22.14 -13.88
CA GLY A 173 5.86 -23.00 -12.77
C GLY A 173 5.64 -24.47 -13.15
N LYS A 174 5.92 -25.35 -12.19
CA LYS A 174 5.57 -26.78 -12.26
C LYS A 174 4.16 -27.00 -11.70
N VAL A 175 3.57 -28.16 -11.96
CA VAL A 175 2.31 -28.57 -11.33
C VAL A 175 2.63 -29.58 -10.23
N GLU A 176 2.12 -29.34 -9.02
CA GLU A 176 2.07 -30.31 -7.93
C GLU A 176 0.65 -30.25 -7.34
N ASP A 177 -0.02 -31.39 -7.20
CA ASP A 177 -1.38 -31.51 -6.64
C ASP A 177 -2.39 -30.50 -7.23
N ASP A 178 -2.51 -30.47 -8.55
CA ASP A 178 -3.36 -29.55 -9.34
C ASP A 178 -3.10 -28.04 -9.07
N THR A 179 -1.97 -27.72 -8.44
CA THR A 179 -1.58 -26.35 -8.11
C THR A 179 -0.30 -25.98 -8.84
N ARG A 180 -0.26 -24.77 -9.43
CA ARG A 180 0.95 -24.26 -10.06
C ARG A 180 1.91 -23.78 -8.98
N ILE A 181 3.14 -24.27 -9.00
CA ILE A 181 4.18 -23.95 -8.01
C ILE A 181 5.39 -23.34 -8.70
N MET A 182 5.89 -22.24 -8.15
CA MET A 182 7.18 -21.65 -8.48
C MET A 182 8.07 -21.62 -7.24
N GLU A 183 9.33 -21.96 -7.41
CA GLU A 183 10.34 -21.87 -6.35
C GLU A 183 11.20 -20.64 -6.59
N ILE A 184 11.27 -19.75 -5.60
CA ILE A 184 12.00 -18.47 -5.68
C ILE A 184 12.70 -18.27 -4.33
N ALA A 185 14.03 -18.14 -4.33
CA ALA A 185 14.84 -17.93 -3.13
C ALA A 185 14.45 -18.88 -1.98
N ASN A 186 14.35 -20.18 -2.28
CA ASN A 186 13.94 -21.25 -1.36
C ASN A 186 12.50 -21.15 -0.80
N THR A 187 11.65 -20.29 -1.37
CA THR A 187 10.23 -20.18 -1.03
C THR A 187 9.37 -20.81 -2.12
N LYS A 188 8.43 -21.68 -1.74
CA LYS A 188 7.42 -22.24 -2.64
C LYS A 188 6.22 -21.30 -2.75
N LEU A 189 6.09 -20.64 -3.90
CA LEU A 189 4.92 -19.86 -4.27
C LEU A 189 3.91 -20.74 -5.00
N ARG A 190 2.66 -20.71 -4.54
CA ARG A 190 1.54 -21.44 -5.12
C ARG A 190 0.58 -20.49 -5.78
N PHE A 191 0.09 -20.88 -6.94
CA PHE A 191 -0.81 -20.10 -7.78
C PHE A 191 -2.07 -20.91 -8.08
N PHE A 192 -3.23 -20.33 -7.81
CA PHE A 192 -4.53 -20.93 -8.12
C PHE A 192 -5.59 -19.86 -8.32
N TRP A 193 -6.69 -20.23 -8.97
CA TRP A 193 -7.79 -19.31 -9.27
C TRP A 193 -8.91 -19.42 -8.24
N ARG A 194 -9.48 -18.27 -7.87
CA ARG A 194 -10.70 -18.15 -7.06
C ARG A 194 -11.65 -17.15 -7.71
N GLY A 195 -12.60 -17.67 -8.49
CA GLY A 195 -13.36 -16.85 -9.44
C GLY A 195 -12.40 -16.23 -10.47
N ASP A 196 -12.55 -14.92 -10.72
CA ASP A 196 -11.71 -14.17 -11.67
C ASP A 196 -10.39 -13.68 -11.06
N ARG A 197 -10.09 -14.06 -9.81
CA ARG A 197 -8.86 -13.66 -9.12
C ARG A 197 -7.82 -14.75 -9.17
N LEU A 198 -6.61 -14.37 -9.59
CA LEU A 198 -5.42 -15.17 -9.36
C LEU A 198 -4.99 -14.98 -7.91
N VAL A 199 -4.82 -16.07 -7.20
CA VAL A 199 -4.22 -16.13 -5.86
C VAL A 199 -2.77 -16.56 -6.01
N MET A 200 -1.84 -15.81 -5.41
CA MET A 200 -0.43 -16.18 -5.22
C MET A 200 -0.13 -16.20 -3.71
N THR A 201 0.38 -17.30 -3.19
CA THR A 201 0.60 -17.47 -1.74
C THR A 201 1.70 -18.47 -1.43
N ASN A 202 2.31 -18.40 -0.24
CA ASN A 202 3.17 -19.46 0.28
C ASN A 202 2.39 -20.59 0.98
N LEU A 203 1.07 -20.47 1.11
CA LEU A 203 0.17 -21.45 1.72
C LEU A 203 -0.29 -22.51 0.72
N THR A 204 -0.64 -23.70 1.21
CA THR A 204 -1.45 -24.66 0.45
C THR A 204 -2.88 -24.14 0.27
N ARG A 205 -3.63 -24.72 -0.69
CA ARG A 205 -5.03 -24.35 -0.92
C ARG A 205 -5.91 -24.59 0.32
N GLN A 206 -5.69 -25.71 1.02
CA GLN A 206 -6.42 -26.04 2.24
C GLN A 206 -6.14 -25.03 3.37
N GLU A 207 -4.88 -24.63 3.55
CA GLU A 207 -4.50 -23.61 4.53
C GLU A 207 -5.10 -22.25 4.18
N TYR A 208 -5.04 -21.86 2.90
CA TYR A 208 -5.66 -20.64 2.41
C TYR A 208 -7.15 -20.60 2.72
N ASP A 209 -7.90 -21.64 2.37
CA ASP A 209 -9.35 -21.70 2.59
C ASP A 209 -9.67 -21.72 4.10
N ARG A 210 -8.84 -22.37 4.92
CA ARG A 210 -9.01 -22.40 6.38
C ARG A 210 -8.79 -21.03 7.02
N ILE A 211 -7.73 -20.32 6.61
CA ILE A 211 -7.29 -19.06 7.23
C ILE A 211 -8.09 -17.89 6.63
N PHE A 212 -8.02 -17.70 5.31
CA PHE A 212 -8.61 -16.55 4.61
C PHE A 212 -10.04 -16.81 4.10
N GLY A 213 -10.59 -18.01 4.25
CA GLY A 213 -11.95 -18.30 3.78
C GLY A 213 -13.07 -17.76 4.69
N ARG A 214 -12.75 -17.28 5.89
CA ARG A 214 -13.75 -17.04 6.96
C ARG A 214 -14.09 -15.59 7.26
N GLY A 215 -13.28 -14.64 6.81
CA GLY A 215 -13.43 -13.22 7.16
C GLY A 215 -13.02 -12.30 6.01
N LYS A 216 -13.54 -11.07 6.07
CA LYS A 216 -13.26 -9.99 5.14
C LYS A 216 -12.66 -8.80 5.88
N LEU A 217 -11.97 -7.96 5.14
CA LEU A 217 -11.37 -6.75 5.71
C LEU A 217 -12.41 -5.82 6.36
N SER A 218 -13.64 -5.78 5.84
CA SER A 218 -14.73 -5.00 6.44
C SER A 218 -15.19 -5.51 7.80
N ASP A 219 -14.87 -6.75 8.14
CA ASP A 219 -15.27 -7.35 9.42
C ASP A 219 -14.41 -6.81 10.57
N ASP A 220 -13.28 -6.15 10.27
CA ASP A 220 -12.48 -5.41 11.24
C ASP A 220 -13.11 -4.03 11.54
N PRO A 221 -13.57 -3.76 12.78
CA PRO A 221 -14.22 -2.50 13.12
C PRO A 221 -13.31 -1.28 12.98
N ALA A 222 -12.01 -1.42 13.27
CA ALA A 222 -11.05 -0.32 13.18
C ALA A 222 -10.82 0.09 11.73
N TYR A 223 -10.68 -0.90 10.84
CA TYR A 223 -10.59 -0.63 9.40
C TYR A 223 -11.84 0.10 8.89
N THR A 224 -13.03 -0.39 9.24
CA THR A 224 -14.30 0.22 8.81
C THR A 224 -14.44 1.64 9.33
N TYR A 225 -14.17 1.87 10.62
CA TYR A 225 -14.20 3.21 11.22
C TYR A 225 -13.26 4.19 10.52
N MET A 226 -11.98 3.84 10.36
CA MET A 226 -10.99 4.74 9.77
C MET A 226 -11.26 5.02 8.28
N THR A 227 -11.77 4.03 7.54
CA THR A 227 -12.03 4.21 6.10
C THR A 227 -13.32 4.97 5.80
N GLU A 228 -14.36 4.85 6.63
CA GLU A 228 -15.62 5.59 6.46
C GLU A 228 -15.45 7.08 6.71
N LYS A 229 -14.70 7.46 7.75
CA LYS A 229 -14.38 8.87 8.02
C LYS A 229 -13.48 9.49 6.94
N CYS A 230 -12.68 8.67 6.26
CA CYS A 230 -11.69 9.15 5.31
C CYS A 230 -12.31 9.65 3.98
N GLY A 231 -13.37 9.01 3.50
CA GLY A 231 -14.07 9.37 2.26
C GLY A 231 -13.31 9.11 0.96
N VAL A 232 -12.09 8.54 1.02
CA VAL A 232 -11.26 8.27 -0.16
C VAL A 232 -11.75 7.02 -0.89
N LYS A 233 -12.34 7.23 -2.07
CA LYS A 233 -12.90 6.16 -2.94
C LYS A 233 -11.91 5.61 -3.96
N LYS A 234 -11.01 6.45 -4.46
CA LYS A 234 -9.93 6.08 -5.38
C LYS A 234 -8.61 6.40 -4.70
N ASP A 235 -7.67 5.47 -4.76
CA ASP A 235 -6.33 5.68 -4.23
C ASP A 235 -5.30 4.87 -5.00
N VAL A 236 -4.04 5.27 -4.85
CA VAL A 236 -2.89 4.55 -5.37
C VAL A 236 -2.57 3.37 -4.47
N LEU A 237 -2.46 3.63 -3.17
CA LEU A 237 -1.95 2.71 -2.18
C LEU A 237 -2.75 2.86 -0.87
N ARG A 238 -3.18 1.74 -0.31
CA ARG A 238 -3.80 1.66 1.02
C ARG A 238 -3.14 0.53 1.82
N ILE A 239 -2.67 0.83 3.01
CA ILE A 239 -2.06 -0.13 3.92
C ILE A 239 -2.86 -0.10 5.22
N TYR A 240 -3.24 -1.26 5.71
CA TYR A 240 -3.86 -1.42 7.02
C TYR A 240 -3.07 -2.46 7.81
N VAL A 241 -2.71 -2.14 9.05
CA VAL A 241 -1.85 -2.99 9.88
C VAL A 241 -2.42 -3.06 11.30
N ASP A 242 -2.56 -4.26 11.82
CA ASP A 242 -2.80 -4.53 13.23
C ASP A 242 -1.46 -4.56 13.97
N LEU A 243 -0.98 -3.36 14.35
CA LEU A 243 0.25 -3.21 15.11
C LEU A 243 0.15 -3.90 16.48
N GLY A 244 -1.03 -3.90 17.08
CA GLY A 244 -1.30 -4.53 18.35
C GLY A 244 -1.07 -6.03 18.33
N ASP A 245 -1.68 -6.73 17.36
CA ASP A 245 -1.50 -8.16 17.15
C ASP A 245 -0.04 -8.51 16.81
N ILE A 246 0.61 -7.69 15.95
CA ILE A 246 2.03 -7.86 15.61
C ILE A 246 2.92 -7.74 16.86
N ILE A 247 2.73 -6.70 17.67
CA ILE A 247 3.49 -6.49 18.92
C ILE A 247 3.20 -7.62 19.91
N GLU A 248 1.94 -8.01 20.10
CA GLU A 248 1.59 -9.12 20.99
C GLU A 248 2.26 -10.42 20.56
N LYS A 249 2.25 -10.74 19.27
CA LYS A 249 2.91 -11.95 18.75
C LYS A 249 4.43 -11.90 18.89
N MET A 250 5.06 -10.75 18.64
CA MET A 250 6.52 -10.65 18.66
C MET A 250 7.11 -10.53 20.07
N VAL A 251 6.45 -9.80 20.97
CA VAL A 251 7.00 -9.47 22.29
C VAL A 251 6.11 -9.86 23.47
N GLY A 252 4.92 -10.42 23.23
CA GLY A 252 3.97 -10.83 24.27
C GLY A 252 3.25 -9.67 24.97
N ILE A 253 3.43 -8.44 24.49
CA ILE A 253 2.82 -7.24 25.07
C ILE A 253 1.50 -6.96 24.35
N LYS A 254 0.40 -6.96 25.12
CA LYS A 254 -0.92 -6.58 24.60
C LYS A 254 -0.99 -5.06 24.43
N VAL A 255 -1.04 -4.62 23.18
CA VAL A 255 -1.28 -3.23 22.80
C VAL A 255 -2.48 -3.20 21.87
N SER A 256 -3.42 -2.27 22.11
CA SER A 256 -4.47 -1.99 21.12
C SER A 256 -3.95 -0.91 20.19
N SER A 257 -3.39 -1.29 19.04
CA SER A 257 -2.97 -0.32 18.03
C SER A 257 -3.24 -0.80 16.61
N LYS A 258 -3.86 0.06 15.80
CA LYS A 258 -4.17 -0.16 14.40
C LYS A 258 -3.65 1.01 13.57
N LEU A 259 -3.09 0.74 12.40
CA LEU A 259 -2.54 1.75 11.51
C LEU A 259 -3.22 1.67 10.15
N LEU A 260 -3.70 2.80 9.65
CA LEU A 260 -4.15 2.99 8.28
C LEU A 260 -3.27 4.02 7.58
N PHE A 261 -2.74 3.67 6.43
CA PHE A 261 -2.05 4.58 5.53
C PHE A 261 -2.74 4.59 4.17
N ILE A 262 -3.03 5.77 3.62
CA ILE A 262 -3.62 5.93 2.29
C ILE A 262 -2.82 6.98 1.52
N GLN A 263 -2.49 6.65 0.28
CA GLN A 263 -1.90 7.57 -0.70
C GLN A 263 -2.84 7.71 -1.88
N TYR A 264 -3.23 8.95 -2.19
CA TYR A 264 -4.13 9.29 -3.28
C TYR A 264 -3.75 10.64 -3.88
N TYR A 265 -4.24 10.92 -5.08
CA TYR A 265 -4.01 12.16 -5.79
C TYR A 265 -5.32 12.94 -5.89
N ASP A 266 -5.31 14.18 -5.40
CA ASP A 266 -6.51 15.01 -5.44
C ASP A 266 -6.14 16.50 -5.47
N ASP A 267 -6.83 17.25 -6.31
CA ASP A 267 -6.68 18.70 -6.50
C ASP A 267 -5.21 19.16 -6.65
N GLY A 268 -4.41 18.45 -7.44
CA GLY A 268 -3.00 18.81 -7.66
C GLY A 268 -2.03 18.40 -6.54
N PHE A 269 -2.50 17.63 -5.55
CA PHE A 269 -1.69 17.13 -4.45
C PHE A 269 -1.59 15.61 -4.47
N PHE A 270 -0.40 15.07 -4.24
CA PHE A 270 -0.33 13.77 -3.59
C PHE A 270 -0.60 13.94 -2.12
N LYS A 271 -1.67 13.31 -1.65
CA LYS A 271 -2.09 13.31 -0.26
C LYS A 271 -1.72 11.96 0.34
N TYR A 272 -1.01 12.02 1.45
CA TYR A 272 -0.71 10.86 2.29
C TYR A 272 -1.45 11.05 3.60
N ARG A 273 -2.36 10.14 3.90
CA ARG A 273 -3.03 10.09 5.19
C ARG A 273 -2.46 8.93 5.98
N LEU A 274 -2.07 9.21 7.21
CA LEU A 274 -1.72 8.23 8.22
C LEU A 274 -2.68 8.40 9.38
N GLU A 275 -3.28 7.32 9.84
CA GLU A 275 -4.13 7.30 11.03
C GLU A 275 -3.72 6.12 11.90
N VAL A 276 -3.50 6.40 13.18
CA VAL A 276 -3.17 5.39 14.20
C VAL A 276 -4.23 5.47 15.28
N MET A 277 -4.88 4.36 15.56
CA MET A 277 -5.89 4.20 16.62
C MET A 277 -5.41 3.18 17.65
#